data_AF-A0A410RKR0-F1
#
_entry.id   AF-A0A410RKR0-F1
#
_cell.length_a   1.000
_cell.length_b   1.000
_cell.length_c   1.000
_cell.angle_alpha   90.00
_cell.angle_beta   90.00
_cell.angle_gamma   90.00
#
_symmetry.space_group_name_H-M   'P 1'
#
loop_
_entity.id
_entity.type
_entity.pdbx_description
1 polymer ?
#
loop_
_entity_poly.entity_id
_entity_poly.type
_entity_poly.pdbx_seq_one_letter_code
_entity_poly.pdbx_strand_id
1 'polypeptide(L)'
;MPLQVEGSEPIPVELAQRIAANCANLAAQTVFSSTTPVTALGLACEEFRNTLTIALDAAVVGSRVRQQCHPATLSFKSKARKP
;
A
#
# COMPACT_ATOMS: atom_id res chain seq x y z
N MET A 1 16.00 13.12 -3.77
CA MET A 1 15.29 14.26 -3.15
C MET A 1 14.88 13.84 -1.76
N PRO A 2 15.17 14.61 -0.71
CA PRO A 2 14.77 14.26 0.64
C PRO A 2 13.26 14.46 0.83
N LEU A 3 12.67 13.60 1.63
CA LEU A 3 11.27 13.59 2.01
C LEU A 3 11.10 14.63 3.14
N GLN A 4 10.19 15.60 3.00
CA GLN A 4 10.20 16.84 3.79
C GLN A 4 8.84 17.18 4.40
N VAL A 5 8.85 17.60 5.67
CA VAL A 5 7.88 18.52 6.28
C VAL A 5 8.52 19.91 6.26
N GLU A 6 7.75 20.98 6.06
CA GLU A 6 8.24 22.35 6.28
C GLU A 6 8.73 22.48 7.73
N GLY A 7 10.05 22.60 7.93
CA GLY A 7 10.69 22.80 9.24
C GLY A 7 11.39 21.60 9.87
N SER A 8 11.40 20.40 9.25
CA SER A 8 12.18 19.26 9.74
C SER A 8 13.45 19.01 8.91
N GLU A 9 14.55 18.64 9.59
CA GLU A 9 15.79 18.24 8.91
C GLU A 9 15.54 16.99 8.03
N PRO A 10 16.21 16.89 6.87
CA PRO A 10 16.15 15.69 6.03
C PRO A 10 16.43 14.42 6.82
N ILE A 11 15.56 13.42 6.71
CA ILE A 11 15.81 12.11 7.32
C ILE A 11 16.79 11.28 6.48
N PRO A 12 17.66 10.46 7.12
CA PRO A 12 18.48 9.47 6.42
C PRO A 12 17.62 8.47 5.62
N VAL A 13 18.18 7.93 4.54
CA VAL A 13 17.47 6.98 3.67
C VAL A 13 17.09 5.71 4.42
N GLU A 14 17.97 5.21 5.28
CA GLU A 14 17.75 4.02 6.11
C GLU A 14 16.56 4.24 7.05
N LEU A 15 16.42 5.45 7.59
CA LEU A 15 15.28 5.80 8.43
C LEU A 15 14.00 5.86 7.60
N ALA A 16 14.03 6.49 6.42
CA ALA A 16 12.89 6.53 5.51
C ALA A 16 12.43 5.11 5.09
N GLN A 17 13.37 4.23 4.78
CA GLN A 17 13.11 2.83 4.44
C GLN A 17 12.50 2.06 5.61
N ARG A 18 13.01 2.26 6.82
CA ARG A 18 12.46 1.64 8.03
C ARG A 18 11.04 2.11 8.31
N ILE A 19 10.77 3.40 8.18
CA ILE A 19 9.43 3.96 8.35
C ILE A 19 8.49 3.36 7.30
N ALA A 20 8.92 3.30 6.03
CA ALA A 20 8.11 2.70 4.97
C ALA A 20 7.80 1.22 5.22
N ALA A 21 8.77 0.43 5.69
CA ALA A 21 8.55 -0.97 6.05
C ALA A 21 7.54 -1.12 7.20
N ASN A 22 7.61 -0.26 8.22
CA ASN A 22 6.65 -0.25 9.32
C ASN A 22 5.23 0.12 8.84
N CYS A 23 5.10 1.13 7.99
CA CYS A 23 3.81 1.50 7.38
C CYS A 23 3.22 0.36 6.54
N ALA A 24 4.05 -0.37 5.79
CA ALA A 24 3.63 -1.54 5.04
C ALA A 24 3.16 -2.68 5.94
N ASN A 25 3.87 -2.96 7.04
CA ASN A 25 3.46 -3.98 8.01
C ASN A 25 2.13 -3.62 8.68
N LEU A 26 1.94 -2.35 9.06
CA LEU A 26 0.69 -1.86 9.62
C LEU A 26 -0.46 -1.99 8.63
N ALA A 27 -0.27 -1.54 7.39
CA ALA A 27 -1.27 -1.64 6.34
C ALA A 27 -1.66 -3.10 6.05
N ALA A 28 -0.67 -4.00 6.00
CA ALA A 28 -0.89 -5.42 5.83
C ALA A 28 -1.70 -6.01 6.99
N GLN A 29 -1.37 -5.67 8.24
CA GLN A 29 -2.11 -6.13 9.40
C GLN A 29 -3.56 -5.63 9.37
N THR A 30 -3.79 -4.35 9.07
CA THR A 30 -5.14 -3.77 9.01
C THR A 30 -6.01 -4.43 7.93
N VAL A 31 -5.46 -4.62 6.73
CA VAL A 31 -6.24 -5.12 5.59
C VAL A 31 -6.38 -6.64 5.62
N PHE A 32 -5.29 -7.37 5.85
CA PHE A 32 -5.32 -8.82 5.75
C PHE A 32 -5.89 -9.51 6.99
N SER A 33 -5.95 -8.85 8.16
CA SER A 33 -6.64 -9.41 9.34
C SER A 33 -8.17 -9.48 9.16
N SER A 34 -8.73 -8.61 8.33
CA SER A 34 -10.17 -8.56 8.03
C SER A 34 -10.53 -9.26 6.70
N THR A 35 -9.53 -9.71 5.95
CA THR A 35 -9.70 -10.40 4.67
C THR A 35 -10.13 -11.86 4.90
N THR A 36 -11.07 -12.33 4.06
CA THR A 36 -11.54 -13.72 4.07
C THR A 36 -11.14 -14.44 2.79
N PRO A 37 -11.21 -15.79 2.72
CA PRO A 37 -10.92 -16.53 1.47
C PRO A 37 -11.80 -16.14 0.27
N VAL A 38 -12.94 -15.48 0.50
CA VAL A 38 -13.83 -14.99 -0.56
C VAL A 38 -13.57 -13.53 -0.94
N THR A 39 -12.73 -12.81 -0.19
CA THR A 39 -12.33 -11.45 -0.54
C THR A 39 -11.55 -11.48 -1.85
N ALA A 40 -12.00 -10.71 -2.84
CA ALA A 40 -11.29 -10.60 -4.11
C ALA A 40 -9.87 -10.05 -3.87
N LEU A 41 -8.84 -10.76 -4.36
CA LEU A 41 -7.44 -10.36 -4.21
C LEU A 41 -7.17 -8.95 -4.76
N GLY A 42 -7.85 -8.54 -5.83
CA GLY A 42 -7.77 -7.19 -6.37
C GLY A 42 -8.26 -6.15 -5.37
N LEU A 43 -9.39 -6.41 -4.70
CA LEU A 43 -9.96 -5.52 -3.68
C LEU A 43 -9.02 -5.42 -2.47
N ALA A 44 -8.53 -6.55 -1.95
CA ALA A 44 -7.59 -6.55 -0.83
C ALA A 44 -6.29 -5.80 -1.17
N CYS A 45 -5.83 -5.89 -2.42
CA CYS A 45 -4.65 -5.15 -2.86
C CYS A 45 -4.90 -3.64 -2.93
N GLU A 46 -6.04 -3.18 -3.48
CA GLU A 46 -6.35 -1.75 -3.52
C GLU A 46 -6.55 -1.17 -2.10
N GLU A 47 -7.21 -1.91 -1.20
CA GLU A 47 -7.33 -1.52 0.20
C GLU A 47 -5.96 -1.39 0.88
N PHE A 48 -5.04 -2.35 0.62
CA PHE A 48 -3.67 -2.27 1.11
C PHE A 48 -2.94 -1.03 0.60
N ARG A 49 -3.06 -0.72 -0.70
CA ARG A 49 -2.43 0.46 -1.31
C ARG A 49 -2.95 1.77 -0.71
N ASN A 50 -4.27 1.88 -0.56
CA ASN A 50 -4.89 3.04 0.08
C ASN A 50 -4.39 3.22 1.51
N THR A 51 -4.41 2.14 2.31
CA THR A 51 -3.96 2.15 3.70
C THR A 51 -2.47 2.50 3.81
N LEU A 52 -1.63 1.94 2.94
CA LEU A 52 -0.21 2.24 2.89
C LEU A 52 0.08 3.69 2.50
N THR A 53 -0.66 4.24 1.53
CA THR A 53 -0.52 5.64 1.11
C THR A 53 -0.83 6.58 2.26
N ILE A 54 -1.94 6.37 2.96
CA ILE A 54 -2.32 7.17 4.12
C ILE A 54 -1.25 7.10 5.22
N ALA A 55 -0.77 5.89 5.54
CA ALA A 55 0.25 5.70 6.56
C ALA A 55 1.59 6.34 6.19
N LEU A 56 1.99 6.27 4.92
CA LEU A 56 3.23 6.87 4.43
C LEU A 56 3.17 8.39 4.39
N ASP A 57 2.07 8.96 3.91
CA ASP A 57 1.91 10.42 3.84
C ASP A 57 1.91 11.05 5.23
N ALA A 58 1.34 10.36 6.22
CA ALA A 58 1.37 10.79 7.61
C ALA A 58 2.76 10.68 8.26
N ALA A 59 3.55 9.66 7.91
CA ALA A 59 4.84 9.38 8.55
C ALA A 59 6.02 10.07 7.84
N VAL A 60 5.91 10.27 6.53
CA VAL A 60 6.96 10.76 5.64
C VAL A 60 6.32 11.64 4.58
N VAL A 61 6.22 12.93 4.86
CA VAL A 61 5.63 13.88 3.92
C VAL A 61 6.41 13.91 2.61
N GLY A 62 5.68 13.82 1.49
CA GLY A 62 6.25 13.76 0.15
C GLY A 62 6.72 12.38 -0.30
N SER A 63 6.36 11.31 0.44
CA SER A 63 6.62 9.92 0.03
C SER A 63 6.08 9.63 -1.37
N ARG A 64 6.94 9.08 -2.24
CA ARG A 64 6.59 8.68 -3.63
C ARG A 64 6.78 7.20 -3.86
N VAL A 65 6.52 6.37 -2.84
CA VAL A 65 6.61 4.92 -2.98
C VAL A 65 5.63 4.47 -4.06
N ARG A 66 6.17 3.88 -5.13
CA ARG A 66 5.35 3.41 -6.24
C ARG A 66 4.62 2.15 -5.78
N GLN A 67 3.30 2.22 -5.74
CA GLN A 67 2.45 1.11 -5.36
C GLN A 67 1.67 0.65 -6.59
N GLN A 68 1.73 -0.64 -6.93
CA GLN A 68 0.96 -1.22 -8.03
C GLN A 68 0.43 -2.58 -7.61
N CYS A 69 -0.86 -2.81 -7.83
CA CYS A 69 -1.43 -4.15 -7.75
C CYS A 69 -0.97 -4.98 -8.94
N HIS A 70 -0.59 -6.23 -8.69
CA HIS A 70 -0.19 -7.13 -9.76
C HIS A 70 -1.39 -7.39 -10.69
N PRO A 71 -1.26 -7.35 -12.03
CA PRO A 71 -2.40 -7.53 -12.95
C PRO A 71 -3.20 -8.82 -12.73
N ALA A 72 -2.53 -9.87 -12.23
CA ALA A 72 -3.17 -11.13 -11.87
C ALA A 72 -4.24 -11.00 -10.77
N THR A 73 -4.16 -9.99 -9.89
CA THR A 73 -5.17 -9.75 -8.85
C THR A 73 -6.42 -9.03 -9.38
N LEU A 74 -6.31 -8.39 -10.55
CA LEU A 74 -7.40 -7.64 -11.20
C LEU A 74 -8.27 -8.51 -12.12
N SER A 75 -7.88 -9.77 -12.36
CA SER A 75 -8.54 -10.61 -13.36
C SER A 75 -9.82 -11.24 -12.81
N PHE A 76 -10.92 -10.52 -12.88
CA PHE A 76 -12.25 -11.14 -12.98
C PHE A 76 -12.39 -11.69 -14.40
N LYS A 77 -11.80 -12.86 -14.70
CA LYS A 77 -12.25 -13.63 -15.85
C LYS A 77 -13.64 -14.17 -15.53
N SER A 78 -14.65 -13.32 -15.66
CA SER A 78 -16.00 -13.73 -16.02
C SER A 78 -15.86 -14.47 -17.36
N LYS A 79 -15.68 -15.80 -17.32
CA LYS A 79 -16.02 -16.61 -18.46
C LYS A 79 -17.51 -16.35 -18.71
N ALA A 80 -17.81 -15.54 -19.73
CA ALA A 80 -19.15 -15.49 -20.29
C ALA A 80 -19.52 -16.93 -20.65
N ARG A 81 -20.43 -17.51 -19.88
CA ARG A 81 -21.02 -18.80 -20.19
C ARG A 81 -21.83 -18.58 -21.47
N LYS A 82 -21.28 -18.96 -22.62
CA LYS A 82 -22.05 -18.99 -23.87
C LYS A 82 -23.19 -20.01 -23.71
N PRO A 83 -24.40 -19.70 -24.24
CA PRO A 83 -25.51 -20.64 -24.27
C PRO A 83 -25.16 -21.87 -25.12
#